data_AF-A0A2H0TDQ8-F1
#
_entry.id   AF-A0A2H0TDQ8-F1
#
_cell.length_a   1.000
_cell.length_b   1.000
_cell.length_c   1.000
_cell.angle_alpha   90.00
_cell.angle_beta   90.00
_cell.angle_gamma   90.00
#
_symmetry.space_group_name_H-M   'P 1'
#
loop_
_entity.id
_entity.type
_entity.pdbx_description
1 polymer ?
#
loop_
_entity_poly.entity_id
_entity_poly.type
_entity_poly.pdbx_seq_one_letter_code
_entity_poly.pdbx_strand_id
1 'polypeptide(L)'
;MKKNLLILIVAILISFFAGYSYKNVDIYEAAEDYPKTSLSLPAQWFMMESSLGWEKMMFIFGYADNIEVCEHLVEVAKEESPSRDFRCTDAN
;
A
#
# COMPACT_ATOMS: atom_id res chain seq x y z
N MET A 1 -6.44 -48.91 12.45
CA MET A 1 -7.08 -48.11 11.39
C MET A 1 -7.79 -46.85 11.89
N LYS A 2 -8.65 -46.90 12.93
CA LYS A 2 -9.40 -45.71 13.43
C LYS A 2 -8.52 -44.56 13.96
N LYS A 3 -7.37 -44.85 14.58
CA LYS A 3 -6.44 -43.82 15.11
C LYS A 3 -5.77 -42.98 14.01
N ASN A 4 -5.38 -43.60 12.90
CA ASN A 4 -4.73 -42.90 11.79
C ASN A 4 -5.73 -42.01 11.02
N LEU A 5 -7.00 -42.40 10.98
CA LEU A 5 -8.08 -41.59 10.39
C LEU A 5 -8.37 -40.33 11.23
N LEU A 6 -8.33 -40.45 12.56
CA LEU A 6 -8.53 -39.32 13.46
C LEU A 6 -7.44 -38.25 13.29
N ILE A 7 -6.18 -38.67 13.17
CA ILE A 7 -5.03 -37.76 12.99
C ILE A 7 -5.16 -36.97 11.68
N LEU A 8 -5.61 -37.63 10.61
CA LEU A 8 -5.80 -37.00 9.29
C LEU A 8 -6.90 -35.93 9.30
N ILE A 9 -8.02 -36.19 9.99
CA ILE A 9 -9.13 -35.22 10.12
C ILE A 9 -8.66 -33.99 10.89
N VAL A 10 -7.93 -34.18 11.99
CA VAL A 10 -7.40 -33.07 12.79
C VAL A 10 -6.40 -32.24 11.99
N ALA A 11 -5.52 -32.87 11.21
CA ALA A 11 -4.56 -32.17 10.35
C ALA A 11 -5.25 -31.31 9.27
N ILE A 12 -6.32 -31.81 8.65
CA ILE A 12 -7.10 -31.07 7.65
C ILE A 12 -7.78 -29.85 8.29
N LEU A 13 -8.38 -30.02 9.47
CA LEU A 13 -9.07 -28.94 10.17
C LEU A 13 -8.09 -27.81 10.56
N ILE A 14 -6.90 -28.15 11.06
CA ILE A 14 -5.88 -27.14 11.43
C ILE A 14 -5.44 -26.32 10.21
N SER A 15 -5.26 -26.97 9.06
CA SER A 15 -4.90 -26.28 7.80
C SER A 15 -5.99 -25.33 7.30
N PHE A 16 -7.27 -25.63 7.55
CA PHE A 16 -8.38 -24.74 7.18
C PHE A 16 -8.48 -23.49 8.05
N PHE A 17 -8.15 -23.56 9.34
CA PHE A 17 -8.21 -22.40 10.24
C PHE A 17 -6.98 -21.49 10.14
N ALA A 18 -5.83 -22.00 9.75
CA ALA A 18 -4.60 -21.20 9.61
C ALA A 18 -4.67 -20.16 8.47
N GLY A 19 -5.59 -20.31 7.51
CA GLY A 19 -5.73 -19.41 6.36
C GLY A 19 -6.66 -18.21 6.55
N TYR A 20 -7.35 -18.08 7.70
CA TYR A 20 -8.51 -17.17 7.82
C TYR A 20 -8.23 -15.76 8.36
N SER A 21 -6.98 -15.40 8.63
CA SER A 21 -6.67 -14.09 9.24
C SER A 21 -5.78 -13.23 8.35
N TYR A 22 -6.21 -12.98 7.11
CA TYR A 22 -5.74 -11.82 6.36
C TYR A 22 -6.80 -10.72 6.53
N LYS A 23 -6.55 -9.76 7.43
CA LYS A 23 -7.39 -8.57 7.53
C LYS A 23 -7.27 -7.85 6.19
N ASN A 24 -8.38 -7.70 5.46
CA ASN A 24 -8.43 -6.83 4.28
C ASN A 24 -8.20 -5.40 4.77
N VAL A 25 -6.95 -4.97 4.81
CA VAL A 25 -6.59 -3.57 5.09
C VAL A 25 -6.65 -2.85 3.75
N ASP A 26 -7.66 -2.00 3.59
CA ASP A 26 -7.67 -1.06 2.49
C ASP A 26 -6.58 -0.02 2.76
N ILE A 27 -5.52 -0.03 1.94
CA ILE A 27 -4.41 0.90 2.09
C ILE A 27 -4.84 2.36 1.89
N TYR A 28 -5.96 2.59 1.18
CA TYR A 28 -6.50 3.93 0.98
C TYR A 28 -7.15 4.46 2.25
N GLU A 29 -7.91 3.61 2.94
CA GLU A 29 -8.49 3.95 4.25
C GLU A 29 -7.38 4.09 5.30
N ALA A 30 -6.41 3.17 5.30
CA ALA A 30 -5.29 3.22 6.23
C ALA A 30 -4.46 4.52 6.09
N ALA A 31 -4.31 5.05 4.87
CA ALA A 31 -3.57 6.28 4.63
C ALA A 31 -4.19 7.51 5.30
N GLU A 32 -5.51 7.56 5.47
CA GLU A 32 -6.20 8.63 6.19
C GLU A 32 -5.78 8.68 7.68
N ASP A 33 -5.50 7.50 8.25
CA ASP A 33 -5.12 7.34 9.66
C ASP A 33 -3.61 7.54 9.93
N TYR A 34 -2.78 7.68 8.90
CA TYR A 34 -1.33 7.84 9.10
C TYR A 34 -0.99 9.20 9.72
N PRO A 35 -0.04 9.25 10.67
CA PRO A 35 0.35 10.50 11.30
C PRO A 35 0.96 11.47 10.28
N LYS A 36 0.45 12.70 10.29
CA LYS A 36 1.10 13.85 9.65
C LYS A 36 2.44 14.15 10.32
N THR A 37 3.32 14.85 9.63
CA THR A 37 4.60 15.26 10.22
C THR A 37 4.38 16.25 11.38
N SER A 38 5.44 16.60 12.13
CA SER A 38 5.37 17.60 13.20
C SER A 38 4.92 19.00 12.71
N LEU A 39 5.07 19.28 11.41
CA LEU A 39 4.60 20.49 10.75
C LEU A 39 3.20 20.34 10.16
N SER A 40 2.47 19.26 10.49
CA SER A 40 1.18 18.91 9.90
C SER A 40 1.22 18.71 8.38
N LEU A 41 2.38 18.39 7.82
CA LEU A 41 2.49 18.04 6.41
C LEU A 41 1.86 16.66 6.19
N PRO A 42 0.99 16.53 5.18
CA PRO A 42 0.30 15.28 4.91
C PRO A 42 1.25 14.23 4.37
N ALA A 43 0.85 12.97 4.49
CA ALA A 43 1.45 11.92 3.68
C ALA A 43 1.10 12.15 2.20
N GLN A 44 1.90 11.60 1.29
CA GLN A 44 1.76 11.85 -0.14
C GLN A 44 1.48 10.55 -0.90
N TRP A 45 0.60 10.64 -1.90
CA TRP A 45 0.46 9.64 -2.94
C TRP A 45 1.27 10.06 -4.15
N PHE A 46 2.23 9.23 -4.53
CA PHE A 46 2.85 9.29 -5.84
C PHE A 46 1.94 8.56 -6.83
N MET A 47 1.49 9.29 -7.86
CA MET A 47 0.50 8.82 -8.83
C MET A 47 1.07 8.80 -10.26
N MET A 48 0.51 7.91 -11.08
CA MET A 48 0.76 7.83 -12.51
C MET A 48 -0.56 7.88 -13.29
N GLU A 49 -0.58 8.56 -14.42
CA GLU A 49 -1.75 8.55 -15.31
C GLU A 49 -1.81 7.26 -16.14
N SER A 50 -3.00 6.65 -16.19
CA SER A 50 -3.31 5.49 -17.01
C SER A 50 -4.60 5.73 -17.81
N SER A 51 -4.99 4.76 -18.64
CA SER A 51 -6.25 4.79 -19.37
C SER A 51 -7.50 4.77 -18.47
N LEU A 52 -7.35 4.41 -17.20
CA LEU A 52 -8.42 4.40 -16.19
C LEU A 52 -8.41 5.64 -15.29
N GLY A 53 -7.45 6.55 -15.49
CA GLY A 53 -7.26 7.76 -14.70
C GLY A 53 -5.97 7.73 -13.88
N TRP A 54 -5.93 8.50 -12.79
CA TRP A 54 -4.75 8.61 -11.95
C TRP A 54 -4.68 7.44 -10.95
N GLU A 55 -3.66 6.61 -11.10
CA GLU A 55 -3.42 5.44 -10.25
C GLU A 55 -2.44 5.78 -9.13
N LYS A 56 -2.76 5.37 -7.89
CA LYS A 56 -1.90 5.54 -6.73
C LYS A 56 -0.84 4.43 -6.74
N MET A 57 0.41 4.81 -6.99
CA MET A 57 1.51 3.86 -7.19
C MET A 57 2.31 3.61 -5.92
N MET A 58 2.56 4.66 -5.14
CA MET A 58 3.36 4.58 -3.92
C MET A 58 2.84 5.53 -2.85
N PHE A 59 2.86 5.07 -1.60
CA PHE A 59 2.52 5.85 -0.42
C PHE A 59 3.80 6.35 0.25
N ILE A 60 3.92 7.66 0.46
CA ILE A 60 5.12 8.31 0.99
C ILE A 60 4.76 8.97 2.32
N PHE A 61 5.39 8.51 3.39
CA PHE A 61 5.15 8.97 4.75
C PHE A 61 6.42 8.79 5.60
N GLY A 62 6.49 9.51 6.72
CA GLY A 62 7.57 9.37 7.69
C GLY A 62 8.84 10.17 7.36
N TYR A 63 8.82 11.00 6.33
CA TYR A 63 9.89 11.96 6.05
C TYR A 63 9.64 13.28 6.78
N ALA A 64 10.71 14.08 6.94
CA ALA A 64 10.57 15.43 7.47
C ALA A 64 9.66 16.28 6.59
N ASP A 65 9.82 16.12 5.27
CA ASP A 65 8.99 16.69 4.23
C ASP A 65 8.61 15.59 3.24
N ASN A 66 7.35 15.15 3.24
CA ASN A 66 6.87 14.11 2.33
C ASN A 66 6.66 14.64 0.91
N ILE A 67 6.36 15.94 0.73
CA ILE A 67 6.11 16.52 -0.59
C ILE A 67 7.41 16.63 -1.37
N GLU A 68 8.50 17.07 -0.74
CA GLU A 68 9.82 17.14 -1.37
C GLU A 68 10.27 15.76 -1.90
N VAL A 69 10.10 14.70 -1.09
CA VAL A 69 10.42 13.33 -1.52
C VAL A 69 9.54 12.88 -2.68
N CYS A 70 8.24 13.18 -2.63
CA CYS A 70 7.32 12.82 -3.71
C CYS A 70 7.67 13.53 -5.02
N GLU A 71 7.92 14.84 -4.96
CA GLU A 71 8.30 15.64 -6.13
C GLU A 71 9.61 15.15 -6.74
N HIS A 72 10.60 14.80 -5.92
CA HIS A 72 11.83 14.19 -6.41
C HIS A 72 11.57 12.88 -7.18
N LEU A 73 10.65 12.03 -6.69
CA LEU A 73 10.27 10.82 -7.42
C LEU A 73 9.54 11.12 -8.75
N VAL A 74 8.74 12.19 -8.80
CA VAL A 74 8.12 12.67 -10.05
C VAL A 74 9.18 13.08 -11.08
N GLU A 75 10.22 13.80 -10.65
CA GLU A 75 11.33 14.20 -11.52
C GLU A 75 12.06 12.98 -12.10
N VAL A 76 12.47 12.05 -11.23
CA VAL A 76 13.16 10.81 -11.64
C VAL A 76 12.28 9.98 -12.58
N ALA A 77 10.98 9.82 -12.26
CA ALA A 77 10.06 9.05 -13.08
C ALA A 77 9.83 9.68 -14.47
N LYS A 78 9.78 11.02 -14.55
CA LYS A 78 9.68 11.74 -15.83
C LYS A 78 10.95 11.62 -16.66
N GLU A 79 12.12 11.59 -16.04
CA GLU A 79 13.38 11.37 -16.75
C GLU A 79 13.42 9.95 -17.35
N GLU A 80 13.04 8.93 -16.58
CA GLU A 80 13.03 7.54 -17.01
C GLU A 80 11.89 7.20 -17.97
N SER A 81 10.76 7.92 -17.91
CA SER A 81 9.58 7.67 -18.73
C SER A 81 8.90 8.98 -19.19
N PRO A 82 9.51 9.72 -20.15
CA PRO A 82 9.04 11.06 -20.54
C PRO A 82 7.65 11.12 -21.18
N SER A 83 7.15 9.98 -21.66
CA SER A 83 5.82 9.87 -22.27
C SER A 83 4.69 9.57 -21.27
N ARG A 84 5.03 9.44 -19.98
CA ARG A 84 4.07 9.18 -18.91
C ARG A 84 3.96 10.39 -18.00
N ASP A 85 2.74 10.61 -17.51
CA ASP A 85 2.46 11.67 -16.57
C ASP A 85 2.46 11.13 -15.13
N PHE A 86 3.15 11.87 -14.26
CA PHE A 86 3.32 11.56 -12.84
C PHE A 86 3.00 12.80 -12.02
N ARG A 87 2.41 12.61 -10.84
CA ARG A 87 2.10 13.70 -9.90
C ARG A 87 2.07 13.24 -8.45
N CYS A 88 2.11 14.20 -7.55
CA CYS A 88 1.86 14.03 -6.12
C CYS A 88 0.45 14.51 -5.75
N THR A 89 -0.14 13.89 -4.74
CA THR A 89 -1.36 14.41 -4.09
C THR A 89 -1.34 14.06 -2.61
N ASP A 90 -1.93 14.93 -1.80
CA ASP A 90 -2.12 14.67 -0.38
C ASP A 90 -2.92 13.37 -0.18
N ALA A 91 -2.50 12.61 0.81
CA ALA A 91 -3.17 11.38 1.21
C ALA A 91 -4.14 11.56 2.38
N ASN A 92 -3.97 12.62 3.20
CA ASN A 92 -4.75 12.87 4.41
C ASN A 92 -4.74 14.32 4.89
#